data_AF-A0A350EPS9-F1
#
_entry.id   AF-A0A350EPS9-F1
#
_cell.length_a   1.000
_cell.length_b   1.000
_cell.length_c   1.000
_cell.angle_alpha   90.00
_cell.angle_beta   90.00
_cell.angle_gamma   90.00
#
_symmetry.space_group_name_H-M   'P 1'
#
loop_
_entity.id
_entity.type
_entity.pdbx_description
1 polymer ?
#
loop_
_entity_poly.entity_id
_entity_poly.type
_entity_poly.pdbx_seq_one_letter_code
_entity_poly.pdbx_strand_id
1 'polypeptide(L)'
;MSKVSPENSSFYRDWRRGRGLPAALHEGGDSPPPERLLQAIWARQRLRREQLVTVDGRPVEVLHPGFWNREAGPDFRDAMIRVGDSPPVSGDVEVDLQSGGWRAHRHDVNPAFRNVILHVVWANQGTPAPDRPTLEMQGRLDSPLGELQELLEGEMPPPLAEAMQGRCSAPLRALAPEQLRSLLRDAARIRLESRANQLRARARSAGWEQALTEGMLRALGYKHNAWPMQRLGELSPRLRSRLEAEGCAHQSEPWQAL
;
A
#
# COMPACT_ATOMS: atom_id res chain seq x y z
N MET A 1 -11.29 48.16 11.84
CA MET A 1 -10.52 47.16 12.61
C MET A 1 -11.49 46.34 13.45
N SER A 2 -12.01 45.24 12.88
CA SER A 2 -12.88 44.31 13.62
C SER A 2 -12.03 43.19 14.18
N LYS A 3 -11.97 43.08 15.51
CA LYS A 3 -11.41 41.93 16.21
C LYS A 3 -12.33 40.74 15.96
N VAL A 4 -11.84 39.74 15.25
CA VAL A 4 -12.48 38.42 15.18
C VAL A 4 -12.21 37.74 16.53
N SER A 5 -13.29 37.39 17.23
CA SER A 5 -13.24 36.62 18.48
C SER A 5 -12.65 35.23 18.24
N PRO A 6 -11.95 34.61 19.21
CA PRO A 6 -11.41 33.27 19.04
C PRO A 6 -12.56 32.26 18.98
N GLU A 7 -12.57 31.42 17.96
CA GLU A 7 -13.60 30.41 17.74
C GLU A 7 -13.69 29.40 18.89
N ASN A 8 -14.93 29.06 19.24
CA ASN A 8 -15.34 28.14 20.29
C ASN A 8 -14.57 26.80 20.25
N SER A 9 -13.87 26.49 21.34
CA SER A 9 -13.44 25.13 21.61
C SER A 9 -14.66 24.23 21.84
N SER A 10 -14.83 23.22 21.00
CA SER A 10 -15.88 22.21 21.18
C SER A 10 -15.52 21.33 22.38
N PHE A 11 -16.51 21.06 23.25
CA PHE A 11 -16.38 20.08 24.33
C PHE A 11 -15.75 18.76 23.85
N TYR A 12 -16.06 18.32 22.63
CA TYR A 12 -15.46 17.12 22.05
C TYR A 12 -13.96 17.26 21.78
N ARG A 13 -13.51 18.45 21.34
CA ARG A 13 -12.09 18.75 21.11
C ARG A 13 -11.30 18.77 22.43
N ASP A 14 -11.86 19.37 23.47
CA ASP A 14 -11.24 19.40 24.81
C ASP A 14 -11.29 18.04 25.52
N TRP A 15 -12.38 17.29 25.35
CA TRP A 15 -12.50 15.92 25.84
C TRP A 15 -11.51 14.97 25.15
N ARG A 16 -11.30 15.12 23.83
CA ARG A 16 -10.31 14.33 23.07
C ARG A 16 -8.88 14.67 23.45
N ARG A 17 -8.52 15.96 23.61
CA ARG A 17 -7.20 16.38 24.13
C ARG A 17 -6.93 15.88 25.55
N GLY A 18 -7.94 15.90 26.42
CA GLY A 18 -7.80 15.56 27.83
C GLY A 18 -7.78 14.06 28.14
N ARG A 19 -8.20 13.19 27.21
CA ARG A 19 -8.28 11.74 27.44
C ARG A 19 -7.40 10.88 26.55
N GLY A 20 -6.89 11.41 25.43
CA GLY A 20 -6.21 10.58 24.43
C GLY A 20 -7.11 9.43 23.94
N LEU A 21 -6.68 8.72 22.91
CA LEU A 21 -7.32 7.45 22.56
C LEU A 21 -7.08 6.41 23.66
N PRO A 22 -7.95 5.38 23.78
CA PRO A 22 -7.62 4.18 24.56
C PRO A 22 -6.29 3.64 24.03
N ALA A 23 -5.33 3.49 24.94
CA ALA A 23 -4.01 2.99 24.61
C ALA A 23 -4.12 1.65 23.86
N ALA A 24 -3.80 1.64 22.56
CA ALA A 24 -2.89 0.59 22.12
C ALA A 24 -1.59 0.90 22.89
N LEU A 25 -1.34 0.16 23.98
CA LEU A 25 -0.26 0.35 24.97
C LEU A 25 0.82 1.35 24.49
N HIS A 26 0.68 2.59 24.94
CA HIS A 26 1.63 3.66 24.65
C HIS A 26 2.42 3.91 25.92
N GLU A 27 3.60 3.31 26.02
CA GLU A 27 4.59 3.72 27.02
C GLU A 27 5.40 4.90 26.45
N GLY A 28 5.30 6.06 27.11
CA GLY A 28 6.33 7.12 27.08
C GLY A 28 6.34 8.06 25.88
N GLY A 29 6.43 9.36 26.15
CA GLY A 29 6.46 10.47 25.18
C GLY A 29 7.73 10.62 24.32
N ASP A 30 8.45 9.52 24.07
CA ASP A 30 9.65 9.44 23.22
C ASP A 30 9.54 8.39 22.10
N SER A 31 8.36 7.77 21.93
CA SER A 31 8.15 6.76 20.89
C SER A 31 8.04 7.40 19.50
N PRO A 32 8.69 6.85 18.45
CA PRO A 32 8.54 7.35 17.09
C PRO A 32 7.07 7.22 16.62
N PRO A 33 6.60 8.14 15.76
CA PRO A 33 5.28 8.03 15.17
C PRO A 33 5.12 6.72 14.40
N PRO A 34 3.90 6.18 14.28
CA PRO A 34 3.67 5.00 13.45
C PRO A 34 4.01 5.30 11.98
N GLU A 35 4.61 4.33 11.29
CA GLU A 35 5.05 4.46 9.89
C GLU A 35 3.92 4.91 8.95
N ARG A 36 2.70 4.42 9.18
CA ARG A 36 1.51 4.83 8.44
C ARG A 36 1.21 6.34 8.54
N LEU A 37 1.51 6.97 9.68
CA LEU A 37 1.37 8.42 9.82
C LEU A 37 2.43 9.14 8.98
N LEU A 38 3.66 8.62 8.94
CA LEU A 38 4.73 9.16 8.11
C LEU A 38 4.40 9.08 6.62
N GLN A 39 3.90 7.94 6.18
CA GLN A 39 3.40 7.77 4.81
C GLN A 39 2.27 8.77 4.51
N ALA A 40 1.35 9.01 5.45
CA ALA A 40 0.28 10.01 5.27
C ALA A 40 0.82 11.45 5.18
N ILE A 41 1.81 11.79 6.02
CA ILE A 41 2.52 13.07 5.99
C ILE A 41 3.21 13.27 4.65
N TRP A 42 3.93 12.24 4.16
CA TRP A 42 4.57 12.25 2.84
C TRP A 42 3.55 12.40 1.72
N ALA A 43 2.50 11.57 1.69
CA ALA A 43 1.47 11.60 0.65
C ALA A 43 0.82 12.98 0.48
N ARG A 44 0.61 13.68 1.61
CA ARG A 44 0.00 15.01 1.65
C ARG A 44 1.00 16.15 1.65
N GLN A 45 2.30 15.82 1.59
CA GLN A 45 3.40 16.78 1.61
C GLN A 45 3.29 17.78 2.77
N ARG A 46 2.97 17.30 3.98
CA ARG A 46 2.88 18.09 5.23
C ARG A 46 4.26 18.41 5.79
N LEU A 47 5.11 18.94 4.93
CA LEU A 47 6.53 19.18 5.13
C LEU A 47 6.86 20.63 4.74
N ARG A 48 7.89 21.20 5.35
CA ARG A 48 8.52 22.46 4.94
C ARG A 48 9.34 22.19 3.68
N ARG A 49 8.66 22.14 2.53
CA ARG A 49 9.23 21.71 1.23
C ARG A 49 10.52 22.45 0.85
N GLU A 50 10.62 23.73 1.19
CA GLU A 50 11.80 24.57 0.94
C GLU A 50 13.01 24.24 1.82
N GLN A 51 12.85 23.38 2.83
CA GLN A 51 13.88 23.04 3.82
C GLN A 51 14.29 21.57 3.76
N LEU A 52 13.84 20.83 2.74
CA LEU A 52 14.18 19.42 2.60
C LEU A 52 15.61 19.27 2.12
N VAL A 53 16.40 18.54 2.90
CA VAL A 53 17.79 18.21 2.60
C VAL A 53 18.01 16.74 2.95
N THR A 54 18.82 16.06 2.16
CA THR A 54 19.28 14.72 2.49
C THR A 54 20.20 14.74 3.71
N VAL A 55 20.44 13.57 4.30
CA VAL A 55 21.37 13.38 5.41
C VAL A 55 22.79 13.85 5.07
N ASP A 56 23.21 13.76 3.80
CA ASP A 56 24.48 14.28 3.29
C ASP A 56 24.43 15.74 2.83
N GLY A 57 23.34 16.46 3.13
CA GLY A 57 23.24 17.91 2.96
C GLY A 57 22.81 18.40 1.58
N ARG A 58 22.38 17.51 0.66
CA ARG A 58 21.91 17.91 -0.67
C ARG A 58 20.45 18.35 -0.61
N PRO A 59 20.06 19.48 -1.23
CA PRO A 59 18.66 19.90 -1.26
C PRO A 59 17.79 18.90 -2.00
N VAL A 60 16.57 18.70 -1.53
CA VAL A 60 15.58 17.79 -2.12
C VAL A 60 14.35 18.60 -2.51
N GLU A 61 13.99 18.59 -3.79
CA GLU A 61 12.73 19.13 -4.27
C GLU A 61 11.81 17.97 -4.68
N VAL A 62 10.67 17.87 -4.02
CA VAL A 62 9.62 16.92 -4.37
C VAL A 62 8.72 17.58 -5.40
N LEU A 63 8.83 17.22 -6.68
CA LEU A 63 7.91 17.68 -7.73
C LEU A 63 6.60 16.88 -7.68
N HIS A 64 6.69 15.58 -7.42
CA HIS A 64 5.56 14.68 -7.22
C HIS A 64 5.91 13.64 -6.14
N PRO A 65 5.06 13.44 -5.09
CA PRO A 65 5.37 12.51 -3.99
C PRO A 65 5.29 11.03 -4.38
N GLY A 66 4.72 10.73 -5.55
CA GLY A 66 4.38 9.39 -6.00
C GLY A 66 2.95 9.00 -5.62
N PHE A 67 2.53 7.84 -6.10
CA PHE A 67 1.26 7.22 -5.79
C PHE A 67 1.45 6.22 -4.65
N TRP A 68 0.72 6.42 -3.55
CA TRP A 68 0.77 5.52 -2.40
C TRP A 68 0.39 4.10 -2.81
N ASN A 69 1.36 3.21 -2.73
CA ASN A 69 1.23 1.78 -2.94
C ASN A 69 0.78 1.11 -1.63
N ARG A 70 -0.33 0.37 -1.69
CA ARG A 70 -0.82 -0.44 -0.55
C ARG A 70 -0.61 -1.94 -0.75
N GLU A 71 0.17 -2.26 -1.76
CA GLU A 71 0.56 -3.62 -2.10
C GLU A 71 2.04 -3.81 -1.79
N ALA A 72 2.54 -5.03 -2.00
CA ALA A 72 3.97 -5.31 -1.82
C ALA A 72 4.86 -4.39 -2.70
N GLY A 73 6.07 -4.13 -2.20
CA GLY A 73 7.04 -3.22 -2.81
C GLY A 73 7.09 -1.89 -2.07
N PRO A 74 7.66 -0.85 -2.70
CA PRO A 74 7.88 0.43 -2.02
C PRO A 74 6.59 1.18 -1.73
N ASP A 75 6.61 2.02 -0.71
CA ASP A 75 5.44 2.77 -0.21
C ASP A 75 4.82 3.70 -1.23
N PHE A 76 5.62 4.32 -2.10
CA PHE A 76 5.14 5.21 -3.16
C PHE A 76 5.80 4.86 -4.49
N ARG A 77 5.01 4.85 -5.56
CA ARG A 77 5.49 4.61 -6.93
C ARG A 77 5.41 5.84 -7.81
N ASP A 78 6.28 5.94 -8.80
CA ASP A 78 6.27 7.03 -9.79
C ASP A 78 6.28 8.44 -9.16
N ALA A 79 7.11 8.62 -8.13
CA ALA A 79 7.49 9.92 -7.61
C ALA A 79 8.44 10.63 -8.59
N MET A 80 8.44 11.97 -8.53
CA MET A 80 9.33 12.82 -9.32
C MET A 80 10.10 13.72 -8.35
N ILE A 81 11.40 13.46 -8.20
CA ILE A 81 12.25 14.08 -7.18
C ILE A 81 13.49 14.68 -7.84
N ARG A 82 13.89 15.89 -7.41
CA ARG A 82 15.20 16.48 -7.72
C ARG A 82 16.06 16.49 -6.47
N VAL A 83 17.32 16.05 -6.59
CA VAL A 83 18.29 16.06 -5.49
C VAL A 83 19.55 16.80 -5.93
N GLY A 84 19.94 17.82 -5.17
CA GLY A 84 21.01 18.75 -5.56
C GLY A 84 20.68 19.47 -6.87
N ASP A 85 21.71 19.67 -7.69
CA ASP A 85 21.60 20.32 -9.01
C ASP A 85 21.31 19.34 -10.15
N SER A 86 21.01 18.08 -9.83
CA SER A 86 20.72 17.06 -10.85
C SER A 86 19.36 17.32 -11.51
N PRO A 87 19.12 16.88 -12.75
CA PRO A 87 17.77 16.87 -13.33
C PRO A 87 16.80 16.06 -12.46
N PRO A 88 15.50 16.41 -12.42
CA PRO A 88 14.51 15.59 -11.74
C PRO A 88 14.45 14.18 -12.32
N VAL A 89 14.33 13.19 -11.44
CA VAL A 89 14.24 11.77 -11.80
C VAL A 89 12.93 11.17 -11.33
N SER A 90 12.44 10.19 -12.10
CA SER A 90 11.25 9.41 -11.76
C SER A 90 11.64 8.09 -11.11
N GLY A 91 10.92 7.69 -10.07
CA GLY A 91 11.16 6.42 -9.37
C GLY A 91 10.27 6.26 -8.14
N ASP A 92 10.63 5.34 -7.27
CA ASP A 92 9.83 4.99 -6.09
C ASP A 92 10.37 5.68 -4.82
N VAL A 93 9.55 5.78 -3.78
CA VAL A 93 9.93 6.29 -2.46
C VAL A 93 9.55 5.27 -1.41
N GLU A 94 10.47 5.02 -0.49
CA GLU A 94 10.24 4.16 0.68
C GLU A 94 10.24 5.00 1.95
N VAL A 95 9.31 4.73 2.87
CA VAL A 95 9.18 5.46 4.13
C VAL A 95 9.40 4.53 5.32
N ASP A 96 10.49 4.72 6.06
CA ASP A 96 10.79 3.97 7.27
C ASP A 96 10.82 4.87 8.53
N LEU A 97 10.83 4.27 9.72
CA LEU A 97 11.11 5.00 10.96
C LEU A 97 12.58 5.44 11.05
N GLN A 98 13.50 4.61 10.57
CA GLN A 98 14.93 4.77 10.76
C GLN A 98 15.71 4.39 9.50
N SER A 99 16.87 5.01 9.27
CA SER A 99 17.72 4.74 8.11
C SER A 99 18.24 3.30 8.05
N GLY A 100 18.47 2.66 9.20
CA GLY A 100 18.78 1.23 9.27
C GLY A 100 17.66 0.29 8.79
N GLY A 101 16.42 0.77 8.71
CA GLY A 101 15.25 0.02 8.22
C GLY A 101 15.48 -0.59 6.83
N TRP A 102 16.21 0.13 5.98
CA TRP A 102 16.54 -0.30 4.63
C TRP A 102 17.10 -1.72 4.54
N ARG A 103 18.14 -2.01 5.35
CA ARG A 103 18.76 -3.33 5.40
C ARG A 103 17.98 -4.29 6.29
N ALA A 104 17.39 -3.81 7.39
CA ALA A 104 16.63 -4.64 8.31
C ALA A 104 15.44 -5.33 7.61
N HIS A 105 14.77 -4.61 6.72
CA HIS A 105 13.68 -5.12 5.89
C HIS A 105 14.14 -5.80 4.60
N ARG A 106 15.46 -5.91 4.38
CA ARG A 106 16.09 -6.52 3.20
C ARG A 106 15.71 -5.84 1.87
N HIS A 107 15.46 -4.53 1.90
CA HIS A 107 15.18 -3.76 0.69
C HIS A 107 16.42 -3.66 -0.22
N ASP A 108 17.62 -3.76 0.34
CA ASP A 108 18.91 -3.80 -0.36
C ASP A 108 19.05 -5.01 -1.30
N VAL A 109 18.51 -6.16 -0.91
CA VAL A 109 18.58 -7.40 -1.71
C VAL A 109 17.27 -7.74 -2.42
N ASN A 110 16.19 -6.99 -2.18
CA ASN A 110 14.89 -7.24 -2.79
C ASN A 110 14.74 -6.46 -4.11
N PRO A 111 14.63 -7.14 -5.27
CA PRO A 111 14.52 -6.48 -6.58
C PRO A 111 13.32 -5.55 -6.73
N ALA A 112 12.26 -5.71 -5.91
CA ALA A 112 11.11 -4.82 -5.93
C ALA A 112 11.45 -3.37 -5.49
N PHE A 113 12.56 -3.18 -4.79
CA PHE A 113 12.99 -1.90 -4.22
C PHE A 113 14.15 -1.24 -5.00
N ARG A 114 14.55 -1.83 -6.13
CA ARG A 114 15.66 -1.32 -6.98
C ARG A 114 15.39 0.04 -7.59
N ASN A 115 14.11 0.40 -7.74
CA ASN A 115 13.67 1.66 -8.35
C ASN A 115 13.45 2.76 -7.29
N VAL A 116 13.71 2.49 -6.01
CA VAL A 116 13.58 3.51 -4.96
C VAL A 116 14.68 4.55 -5.14
N ILE A 117 14.26 5.77 -5.48
CA ILE A 117 15.12 6.92 -5.73
C ILE A 117 15.30 7.82 -4.52
N LEU A 118 14.47 7.66 -3.48
CA LEU A 118 14.55 8.40 -2.24
C LEU A 118 14.09 7.51 -1.08
N HIS A 119 14.91 7.42 -0.04
CA HIS A 119 14.52 6.78 1.22
C HIS A 119 14.18 7.86 2.23
N VAL A 120 12.94 7.90 2.68
CA VAL A 120 12.44 8.91 3.62
C VAL A 120 12.34 8.26 4.99
N VAL A 121 12.93 8.89 6.00
CA VAL A 121 12.98 8.34 7.36
C VAL A 121 12.45 9.34 8.37
N TRP A 122 11.86 8.86 9.46
CA TRP A 122 11.56 9.76 10.58
C TRP A 122 12.84 10.36 11.15
N ALA A 123 13.77 9.51 11.59
CA ALA A 123 15.06 9.93 12.16
C ALA A 123 16.21 9.15 11.51
N ASN A 124 17.33 9.81 11.23
CA ASN A 124 18.52 9.13 10.76
C ASN A 124 19.23 8.38 11.88
N GLN A 125 18.80 7.14 12.12
CA GLN A 125 19.40 6.21 13.08
C GLN A 125 19.82 4.92 12.37
N GLY A 126 21.11 4.60 12.44
CA GLY A 126 21.71 3.46 11.74
C GLY A 126 22.54 3.88 10.53
N THR A 127 22.80 2.94 9.62
CA THR A 127 23.53 3.20 8.39
C THR A 127 22.54 3.47 7.25
N PRO A 128 22.51 4.68 6.68
CA PRO A 128 21.74 4.97 5.48
C PRO A 128 22.09 4.02 4.33
N ALA A 129 21.14 3.86 3.42
CA ALA A 129 21.39 3.16 2.17
C ALA A 129 22.50 3.91 1.39
N PRO A 130 23.62 3.27 1.05
CA PRO A 130 24.79 3.95 0.48
C PRO A 130 24.58 4.42 -0.96
N ASP A 131 23.61 3.85 -1.66
CA ASP A 131 23.38 4.00 -3.10
C ASP A 131 22.19 4.91 -3.45
N ARG A 132 21.51 5.47 -2.46
CA ARG A 132 20.35 6.33 -2.66
C ARG A 132 20.28 7.43 -1.62
N PRO A 133 19.76 8.61 -1.96
CA PRO A 133 19.61 9.70 -1.00
C PRO A 133 18.61 9.31 0.12
N THR A 134 18.97 9.65 1.36
CA THR A 134 18.10 9.51 2.53
C THR A 134 17.66 10.90 3.00
N LEU A 135 16.36 11.10 3.19
CA LEU A 135 15.74 12.33 3.69
C LEU A 135 15.19 12.10 5.09
N GLU A 136 15.59 12.93 6.05
CA GLU A 136 15.02 12.93 7.40
C GLU A 136 13.81 13.86 7.50
N MET A 137 12.68 13.35 7.99
CA MET A 137 11.44 14.11 8.17
C MET A 137 11.36 14.82 9.53
N GLN A 138 12.01 14.29 10.57
CA GLN A 138 11.99 14.90 11.90
C GLN A 138 12.49 16.35 11.82
N GLY A 139 11.74 17.28 12.43
CA GLY A 139 12.02 18.71 12.38
C GLY A 139 11.70 19.41 11.04
N ARG A 140 11.26 18.67 10.01
CA ARG A 140 10.88 19.22 8.69
C ARG A 140 9.38 19.29 8.45
N LEU A 141 8.56 18.99 9.46
CA LEU A 141 7.10 19.07 9.36
C LEU A 141 6.61 20.52 9.29
N ASP A 142 5.52 20.75 8.56
CA ASP A 142 4.88 22.08 8.45
C ASP A 142 4.02 22.43 9.68
N SER A 143 3.73 21.47 10.54
CA SER A 143 2.93 21.59 11.76
C SER A 143 3.44 20.61 12.82
N PRO A 144 3.14 20.84 14.12
CA PRO A 144 3.50 19.89 15.17
C PRO A 144 2.97 18.48 14.89
N LEU A 145 3.76 17.46 15.23
CA LEU A 145 3.41 16.06 14.98
C LEU A 145 2.05 15.67 15.60
N GLY A 146 1.74 16.16 16.80
CA GLY A 146 0.46 15.91 17.47
C GLY A 146 -0.74 16.45 16.69
N GLU A 147 -0.61 17.64 16.09
CA GLU A 147 -1.67 18.21 15.24
C GLU A 147 -1.85 17.41 13.95
N LEU A 148 -0.74 17.00 13.34
CA LEU A 148 -0.77 16.14 12.15
C LEU A 148 -1.36 14.77 12.47
N GLN A 149 -1.07 14.21 13.64
CA GLN A 149 -1.67 12.97 14.09
C GLN A 149 -3.18 13.12 14.24
N GLU A 150 -3.67 14.16 14.92
CA GLU A 150 -5.11 14.40 15.07
C GLU A 150 -5.84 14.62 13.73
N LEU A 151 -5.18 15.31 12.80
CA LEU A 151 -5.73 15.65 11.48
C LEU A 151 -5.70 14.48 10.50
N LEU A 152 -4.68 13.62 10.59
CA LEU A 152 -4.48 12.50 9.67
C LEU A 152 -4.97 11.16 10.26
N GLU A 153 -5.40 11.14 11.52
CA GLU A 153 -5.99 9.99 12.20
C GLU A 153 -7.24 9.49 11.47
N GLY A 154 -7.19 8.24 11.02
CA GLY A 154 -8.34 7.58 10.38
C GLY A 154 -8.65 8.04 8.95
N GLU A 155 -7.92 9.02 8.41
CA GLU A 155 -8.18 9.49 7.06
C GLU A 155 -7.58 8.54 6.02
N MET A 156 -8.45 8.04 5.13
CA MET A 156 -8.01 7.55 3.83
C MET A 156 -7.18 8.66 3.14
N PRO A 157 -6.14 8.33 2.35
CA PRO A 157 -5.47 9.35 1.56
C PRO A 157 -6.51 10.15 0.77
N PRO A 158 -6.26 11.45 0.58
CA PRO A 158 -7.18 12.30 -0.14
C PRO A 158 -7.45 11.67 -1.52
N PRO A 159 -8.63 11.91 -2.10
CA PRO A 159 -8.84 11.63 -3.51
C PRO A 159 -7.65 12.18 -4.28
N LEU A 160 -7.11 11.38 -5.19
CA LEU A 160 -6.09 11.84 -6.12
C LEU A 160 -6.51 13.23 -6.65
N ALA A 161 -5.56 14.17 -6.70
CA ALA A 161 -5.82 15.50 -7.28
C ALA A 161 -6.58 15.32 -8.60
N GLU A 162 -7.45 16.25 -8.98
CA GLU A 162 -8.34 16.04 -10.14
C GLU A 162 -7.57 15.65 -11.42
N ALA A 163 -6.37 16.20 -11.61
CA ALA A 163 -5.43 15.85 -12.68
C ALA A 163 -4.87 14.41 -12.62
N MET A 164 -4.93 13.77 -11.47
CA MET A 164 -4.43 12.43 -11.15
C MET A 164 -5.56 11.38 -11.06
N GLN A 165 -6.82 11.77 -11.20
CA GLN A 165 -7.93 10.82 -11.23
C GLN A 165 -7.98 10.10 -12.57
N GLY A 166 -8.20 8.79 -12.54
CA GLY A 166 -8.40 8.01 -13.77
C GLY A 166 -9.55 8.59 -14.60
N ARG A 167 -9.45 8.52 -15.93
CA ARG A 167 -10.47 9.05 -16.86
C ARG A 167 -11.89 8.50 -16.63
N CYS A 168 -11.99 7.37 -15.93
CA CYS A 168 -13.26 6.76 -15.52
C CYS A 168 -13.90 7.44 -14.29
N SER A 169 -13.17 8.23 -13.50
CA SER A 169 -13.67 8.86 -12.27
C SER A 169 -14.82 9.83 -12.55
N ALA A 170 -14.63 10.76 -13.49
CA ALA A 170 -15.64 11.75 -13.87
C ALA A 170 -16.94 11.13 -14.43
N PRO A 171 -16.90 10.24 -15.45
CA PRO A 171 -18.13 9.65 -15.98
C PRO A 171 -18.84 8.74 -14.97
N LEU A 172 -18.12 8.00 -14.12
CA LEU A 172 -18.74 7.17 -13.08
C LEU A 172 -19.42 8.01 -11.99
N ARG A 173 -18.86 9.18 -11.65
CA ARG A 173 -19.45 10.10 -10.67
C ARG A 173 -20.72 10.78 -11.20
N ALA A 174 -20.85 10.92 -12.52
CA ALA A 174 -22.02 11.50 -13.16
C ALA A 174 -23.23 10.55 -13.24
N LEU A 175 -23.05 9.25 -12.96
CA LEU A 175 -24.14 8.27 -12.99
C LEU A 175 -25.02 8.37 -11.75
N ALA A 176 -26.34 8.22 -11.93
CA ALA A 176 -27.23 8.00 -10.80
C ALA A 176 -26.87 6.69 -10.07
N PRO A 177 -27.11 6.57 -8.75
CA PRO A 177 -26.77 5.37 -7.97
C PRO A 177 -27.33 4.07 -8.56
N GLU A 178 -28.53 4.11 -9.14
CA GLU A 178 -29.21 2.99 -9.78
C GLU A 178 -28.48 2.55 -11.06
N GLN A 179 -28.04 3.51 -11.86
CA GLN A 179 -27.28 3.26 -13.09
C GLN A 179 -25.90 2.67 -12.77
N LEU A 180 -25.22 3.21 -11.75
CA LEU A 180 -23.95 2.67 -11.27
C LEU A 180 -24.11 1.22 -10.77
N ARG A 181 -25.15 0.93 -9.99
CA ARG A 181 -25.46 -0.43 -9.54
C ARG A 181 -25.75 -1.37 -10.71
N SER A 182 -26.50 -0.93 -11.72
CA SER A 182 -26.76 -1.74 -12.92
C SER A 182 -25.46 -2.05 -13.66
N LEU A 183 -24.64 -1.03 -13.92
CA LEU A 183 -23.34 -1.18 -14.58
C LEU A 183 -22.44 -2.17 -13.83
N LEU A 184 -22.37 -2.07 -12.50
CA LEU A 184 -21.57 -2.99 -11.68
C LEU A 184 -22.10 -4.42 -11.72
N ARG A 185 -23.42 -4.63 -11.74
CA ARG A 185 -24.03 -5.97 -11.90
C ARG A 185 -23.73 -6.56 -13.28
N ASP A 186 -23.83 -5.78 -14.34
CA ASP A 186 -23.54 -6.22 -15.69
C ASP A 186 -22.05 -6.58 -15.85
N ALA A 187 -21.15 -5.73 -15.35
CA ALA A 187 -19.72 -6.01 -15.32
C ALA A 187 -19.39 -7.27 -14.50
N ALA A 188 -20.03 -7.46 -13.35
CA ALA A 188 -19.86 -8.65 -12.51
C ALA A 188 -20.32 -9.93 -13.23
N ARG A 189 -21.49 -9.88 -13.90
CA ARG A 189 -22.02 -11.00 -14.69
C ARG A 189 -21.09 -11.39 -15.83
N ILE A 190 -20.64 -10.42 -16.64
CA ILE A 190 -19.71 -10.66 -17.75
C ILE A 190 -18.40 -11.29 -17.22
N ARG A 191 -17.88 -10.77 -16.10
CA ARG A 191 -16.68 -11.32 -15.46
C ARG A 191 -16.89 -12.75 -14.97
N LEU A 192 -18.05 -13.04 -14.37
CA LEU A 192 -18.40 -14.38 -13.90
C LEU A 192 -18.52 -15.37 -15.06
N GLU A 193 -19.21 -14.99 -16.14
CA GLU A 193 -19.35 -15.79 -17.35
C GLU A 193 -18.00 -16.09 -18.01
N SER A 194 -17.12 -15.09 -18.10
CA SER A 194 -15.75 -15.28 -18.58
C SER A 194 -14.97 -16.28 -17.73
N ARG A 195 -15.06 -16.20 -16.40
CA ARG A 195 -14.43 -17.16 -15.48
C ARG A 195 -15.01 -18.56 -15.62
N ALA A 196 -16.34 -18.68 -15.70
CA ALA A 196 -17.02 -19.96 -15.92
C ALA A 196 -16.61 -20.61 -17.25
N ASN A 197 -16.48 -19.81 -18.31
CA ASN A 197 -16.04 -20.30 -19.62
C ASN A 197 -14.57 -20.75 -19.60
N GLN A 198 -13.68 -20.05 -18.88
CA GLN A 198 -12.29 -20.50 -18.66
C GLN A 198 -12.25 -21.86 -17.95
N LEU A 199 -13.02 -22.02 -16.86
CA LEU A 199 -13.12 -23.28 -16.13
C LEU A 199 -13.68 -24.41 -16.99
N ARG A 200 -14.77 -24.17 -17.72
CA ARG A 200 -15.36 -25.13 -18.67
C ARG A 200 -14.37 -25.55 -19.75
N ALA A 201 -13.65 -24.59 -20.34
CA ALA A 201 -12.65 -24.88 -21.36
C ALA A 201 -11.54 -25.79 -20.81
N ARG A 202 -11.06 -25.50 -19.59
CA ARG A 202 -10.05 -26.34 -18.93
C ARG A 202 -10.60 -27.73 -18.61
N ALA A 203 -11.82 -27.82 -18.08
CA ALA A 203 -12.47 -29.07 -17.72
C ALA A 203 -12.64 -30.04 -18.90
N ARG A 204 -12.83 -29.54 -20.13
CA ARG A 204 -12.87 -30.38 -21.35
C ARG A 204 -11.58 -31.18 -21.57
N SER A 205 -10.44 -30.63 -21.15
CA SER A 205 -9.12 -31.27 -21.33
C SER A 205 -8.63 -32.03 -20.10
N ALA A 206 -8.99 -31.57 -18.90
CA ALA A 206 -8.37 -32.02 -17.65
C ALA A 206 -9.36 -32.59 -16.62
N GLY A 207 -10.67 -32.55 -16.89
CA GLY A 207 -11.72 -32.89 -15.93
C GLY A 207 -12.10 -31.75 -14.98
N TRP A 208 -13.27 -31.88 -14.36
CA TRP A 208 -13.83 -30.83 -13.49
C TRP A 208 -13.05 -30.64 -12.18
N GLU A 209 -12.63 -31.73 -11.54
CA GLU A 209 -11.85 -31.66 -10.27
C GLU A 209 -10.55 -30.87 -10.47
N GLN A 210 -9.83 -31.18 -11.54
CA GLN A 210 -8.57 -30.53 -11.87
C GLN A 210 -8.76 -29.04 -12.23
N ALA A 211 -9.74 -28.75 -13.09
CA ALA A 211 -10.06 -27.37 -13.47
C ALA A 211 -10.47 -26.51 -12.27
N LEU A 212 -11.25 -27.08 -11.35
CA LEU A 212 -11.66 -26.40 -10.12
C LEU A 212 -10.47 -26.16 -9.18
N THR A 213 -9.61 -27.17 -8.99
CA THR A 213 -8.42 -27.07 -8.12
C THR A 213 -7.47 -25.97 -8.63
N GLU A 214 -7.17 -25.97 -9.93
CA GLU A 214 -6.35 -24.91 -10.57
C GLU A 214 -6.98 -23.53 -10.39
N GLY A 215 -8.30 -23.40 -10.61
CA GLY A 215 -9.02 -22.15 -10.47
C GLY A 215 -9.05 -21.62 -9.03
N MET A 216 -9.27 -22.50 -8.05
CA MET A 216 -9.28 -22.16 -6.63
C MET A 216 -7.89 -21.70 -6.17
N LEU A 217 -6.84 -22.46 -6.48
CA LEU A 217 -5.48 -22.08 -6.09
C LEU A 217 -5.06 -20.78 -6.78
N ARG A 218 -5.39 -20.59 -8.06
CA ARG A 218 -5.16 -19.31 -8.75
C ARG A 218 -5.84 -18.14 -8.03
N ALA A 219 -7.07 -18.33 -7.54
CA ALA A 219 -7.79 -17.30 -6.80
C ALA A 219 -7.13 -16.99 -5.45
N LEU A 220 -6.72 -18.04 -4.72
CA LEU A 220 -5.98 -17.91 -3.46
C LEU A 220 -4.59 -17.26 -3.63
N GLY A 221 -4.05 -17.25 -4.84
CA GLY A 221 -2.82 -16.53 -5.16
C GLY A 221 -2.96 -15.00 -5.24
N TYR A 222 -4.19 -14.46 -5.25
CA TYR A 222 -4.44 -13.02 -5.40
C TYR A 222 -3.62 -12.39 -6.55
N LYS A 223 -3.34 -11.08 -6.49
CA LYS A 223 -2.67 -10.36 -7.57
C LYS A 223 -1.24 -10.88 -7.85
N HIS A 224 -0.47 -11.16 -6.80
CA HIS A 224 0.96 -11.43 -6.91
C HIS A 224 1.30 -12.89 -7.16
N ASN A 225 0.49 -13.82 -6.68
CA ASN A 225 0.79 -15.26 -6.72
C ASN A 225 -0.20 -16.08 -7.56
N ALA A 226 -1.07 -15.44 -8.34
CA ALA A 226 -2.04 -16.13 -9.18
C ALA A 226 -1.40 -17.23 -10.06
N TRP A 227 -0.29 -16.92 -10.74
CA TRP A 227 0.40 -17.87 -11.62
C TRP A 227 1.16 -18.97 -10.85
N PRO A 228 1.99 -18.66 -9.84
CA PRO A 228 2.60 -19.68 -8.98
C PRO A 228 1.58 -20.64 -8.37
N MET A 229 0.46 -20.12 -7.86
CA MET A 229 -0.57 -20.95 -7.23
C MET A 229 -1.36 -21.76 -8.26
N GLN A 230 -1.66 -21.20 -9.44
CA GLN A 230 -2.20 -22.02 -10.54
C GLN A 230 -1.26 -23.18 -10.87
N ARG A 231 0.05 -22.92 -10.94
CA ARG A 231 1.04 -23.96 -11.25
C ARG A 231 1.04 -25.09 -10.21
N LEU A 232 0.86 -24.76 -8.94
CA LEU A 232 0.65 -25.78 -7.89
C LEU A 232 -0.61 -26.61 -8.15
N GLY A 233 -1.70 -25.97 -8.60
CA GLY A 233 -2.91 -26.67 -9.00
C GLY A 233 -2.69 -27.63 -10.17
N GLU A 234 -1.97 -27.20 -11.20
CA GLU A 234 -1.61 -28.04 -12.35
C GLU A 234 -0.77 -29.27 -11.94
N LEU A 235 0.05 -29.12 -10.90
CA LEU A 235 0.92 -30.19 -10.38
C LEU A 235 0.23 -31.08 -9.34
N SER A 236 -0.97 -30.72 -8.88
CA SER A 236 -1.67 -31.41 -7.78
C SER A 236 -1.85 -32.92 -8.00
N PRO A 237 -2.19 -33.43 -9.21
CA PRO A 237 -2.27 -34.88 -9.43
C PRO A 237 -0.94 -35.60 -9.19
N ARG A 238 0.18 -34.99 -9.62
CA ARG A 238 1.53 -35.56 -9.43
C ARG A 238 1.98 -35.49 -7.98
N LEU A 239 1.60 -34.44 -7.27
CA LEU A 239 1.90 -34.30 -5.84
C LEU A 239 1.12 -35.35 -5.04
N ARG A 240 -0.17 -35.53 -5.34
CA ARG A 240 -1.03 -36.55 -4.71
C ARG A 240 -0.47 -37.96 -4.91
N SER A 241 -0.11 -38.33 -6.13
CA SER A 241 0.45 -39.66 -6.41
C SER A 241 1.77 -39.94 -5.69
N ARG A 242 2.61 -38.90 -5.46
CA ARG A 242 3.85 -39.05 -4.70
C ARG A 242 3.58 -39.25 -3.21
N LEU A 243 2.64 -38.48 -2.64
CA LEU A 243 2.25 -38.63 -1.24
C LEU A 243 1.59 -39.99 -0.96
N GLU A 244 0.82 -40.52 -1.91
CA GLU A 244 0.27 -41.88 -1.87
C GLU A 244 1.37 -42.94 -1.91
N ALA A 245 2.35 -42.81 -2.81
CA ALA A 245 3.48 -43.72 -2.92
C ALA A 245 4.41 -43.71 -1.68
N GLU A 246 4.49 -42.57 -0.98
CA GLU A 246 5.25 -42.39 0.26
C GLU A 246 4.46 -42.83 1.52
N GLY A 247 3.25 -43.39 1.36
CA GLY A 247 2.43 -43.91 2.46
C GLY A 247 1.76 -42.82 3.32
N CYS A 248 1.70 -41.58 2.83
CA CYS A 248 1.22 -40.42 3.58
C CYS A 248 -0.23 -40.03 3.24
N ALA A 249 -0.91 -40.81 2.40
CA ALA A 249 -2.28 -40.50 1.98
C ALA A 249 -3.32 -40.96 3.01
N HIS A 250 -4.07 -40.00 3.55
CA HIS A 250 -5.31 -40.29 4.28
C HIS A 250 -6.41 -40.66 3.28
N GLN A 251 -7.12 -41.76 3.54
CA GLN A 251 -8.24 -42.21 2.71
C GLN A 251 -9.29 -41.10 2.65
N SER A 252 -9.48 -40.50 1.48
CA SER A 252 -10.57 -39.55 1.25
C SER A 252 -11.80 -40.35 0.85
N GLU A 253 -12.82 -40.38 1.71
CA GLU A 253 -14.14 -40.85 1.30
C GLU A 253 -14.70 -39.96 0.19
N PRO A 254 -15.38 -40.52 -0.81
CA PRO A 254 -15.96 -39.74 -1.89
C PRO A 254 -17.04 -38.81 -1.32
N TRP A 255 -16.97 -37.53 -1.67
CA TRP A 255 -18.00 -36.54 -1.35
C TRP A 255 -19.36 -37.01 -1.89
N GLN A 256 -20.21 -37.53 -0.99
CA GLN A 256 -21.62 -37.75 -1.30
C GLN A 256 -22.32 -36.39 -1.32
N ALA A 257 -22.79 -35.99 -2.49
CA ALA A 257 -23.58 -34.77 -2.66
C ALA A 257 -24.91 -34.91 -1.91
N LEU A 258 -25.21 -33.94 -1.04
CA LEU A 258 -26.54 -33.66 -0.49
C LEU A 258 -27.38 -32.86 -1.49
#